data_AF-A0A7C0ZQY5-F1
#
_entry.id   AF-A0A7C0ZQY5-F1
#
_cell.length_a   1.000
_cell.length_b   1.000
_cell.length_c   1.000
_cell.angle_alpha   90.00
_cell.angle_beta   90.00
_cell.angle_gamma   90.00
#
_symmetry.space_group_name_H-M   'P 1'
#
loop_
_entity.id
_entity.type
_entity.pdbx_description
1 polymer ?
#
loop_
_entity_poly.entity_id
_entity_poly.type
_entity_poly.pdbx_seq_one_letter_code
_entity_poly.pdbx_strand_id
1 'polypeptide(L)' 'MFLKLVILSLLLLTVSLLAMAAGILLKKNGQFPAISIGKNRELKRRGITCPRHDELICHQRTGKRKTCGCQ' A
#
# COMPACT_ATOMS: atom_id res chain seq x y z
N MET A 1 15.39 37.46 -6.36
CA MET A 1 15.95 36.11 -6.11
C MET A 1 14.87 35.12 -5.68
N PHE A 2 14.08 35.43 -4.65
CA PHE A 2 13.02 34.56 -4.14
C PHE A 2 12.00 34.07 -5.20
N LEU A 3 11.43 34.99 -5.99
CA LEU A 3 10.41 34.62 -6.99
C LEU A 3 10.94 33.64 -8.05
N LYS A 4 12.20 33.78 -8.46
CA LYS A 4 12.86 32.85 -9.39
C LYS A 4 13.00 31.44 -8.77
N LEU A 5 13.30 31.37 -7.48
CA LEU A 5 13.39 30.10 -6.75
C LEU A 5 12.02 29.44 -6.60
N VAL A 6 10.98 30.22 -6.27
CA VAL A 6 9.61 29.69 -6.15
C VAL A 6 9.14 29.11 -7.47
N ILE A 7 9.34 29.83 -8.58
CA ILE A 7 8.97 29.36 -9.93
C ILE A 7 9.74 28.08 -10.29
N LEU A 8 11.04 28.03 -9.99
CA LEU A 8 11.84 26.84 -10.25
C LEU A 8 11.36 25.64 -9.43
N SER A 9 11.13 25.80 -8.13
CA SER A 9 10.59 24.74 -7.26
C SER A 9 9.22 24.25 -7.72
N LEU A 10 8.34 25.15 -8.14
CA LEU A 10 7.01 24.80 -8.63
C LEU A 10 7.08 24.00 -9.94
N LEU A 11 8.03 24.34 -10.81
CA LEU A 11 8.27 23.59 -12.04
C LEU A 11 8.75 22.16 -11.75
N LEU A 12 9.68 21.97 -10.81
CA LEU A 12 10.14 20.63 -10.44
C LEU A 12 9.03 19.79 -9.80
N LEU A 13 8.21 20.40 -8.94
CA LEU A 13 7.09 19.72 -8.29
C LEU A 13 6.03 19.28 -9.32
N THR A 14 5.67 20.17 -10.24
CA THR A 14 4.67 19.85 -11.27
C THR A 14 5.16 18.72 -12.18
N VAL A 15 6.41 18.76 -12.64
CA VAL A 15 7.01 17.67 -13.44
C VAL A 15 7.03 16.34 -12.67
N SER A 16 7.37 16.36 -11.38
CA SER A 16 7.42 15.15 -10.55
C SER A 16 6.04 14.51 -10.39
N LEU A 17 5.01 15.32 -10.12
CA LEU A 17 3.63 14.87 -9.98
C LEU A 17 3.08 14.33 -11.32
N LEU A 18 3.38 15.02 -12.43
CA LEU A 18 2.99 14.58 -13.77
C LEU A 18 3.66 13.26 -14.15
N ALA A 19 4.94 13.07 -13.84
CA ALA A 19 5.64 11.82 -14.09
C ALA A 19 5.04 10.66 -13.28
N MET A 20 4.68 10.91 -12.02
CA MET A 20 4.02 9.92 -11.18
C MET A 20 2.63 9.55 -11.72
N ALA A 21 1.84 10.56 -12.13
CA ALA A 21 0.52 10.37 -12.73
C ALA A 21 0.60 9.61 -14.06
N ALA A 22 1.54 9.99 -14.93
CA ALA A 22 1.81 9.30 -16.19
C ALA A 22 2.22 7.83 -15.97
N GLY A 23 3.00 7.54 -14.92
CA GLY A 23 3.37 6.18 -14.55
C GLY A 23 2.18 5.29 -14.11
N ILE A 24 1.08 5.89 -13.67
CA ILE A 24 -0.14 5.17 -13.29
C ILE A 24 -1.10 5.07 -14.47
N LEU A 25 -1.27 6.14 -15.25
CA LEU A 25 -2.21 6.17 -16.38
C LEU A 25 -1.67 5.49 -17.65
N LEU A 26 -0.39 5.65 -17.98
CA LEU A 26 0.19 5.15 -19.24
C LEU A 26 0.79 3.75 -19.10
N LYS A 27 1.16 3.31 -17.88
CA LYS A 27 1.77 2.00 -17.68
C LYS A 27 0.69 0.91 -17.75
N LYS A 28 0.93 -0.15 -18.52
CA LYS A 28 0.05 -1.33 -18.57
C LYS A 28 0.03 -1.99 -17.18
N ASN A 29 -1.12 -1.96 -16.50
CA ASN A 29 -1.30 -2.27 -15.07
C ASN A 29 -0.72 -1.25 -14.08
N GLY A 30 -0.68 0.03 -14.44
CA GLY A 30 -0.41 1.12 -13.50
C GLY A 30 -1.48 1.15 -12.42
N GLN A 31 -1.17 0.61 -11.25
CA GLN A 31 -2.01 0.67 -10.07
C GLN A 31 -1.23 1.40 -9.00
N PHE A 32 -1.94 2.15 -8.17
CA PHE A 32 -1.35 2.63 -6.92
C PHE A 32 -0.85 1.43 -6.12
N PRO A 33 0.32 1.55 -5.45
CA PRO A 33 0.87 0.48 -4.66
C PRO A 33 -0.16 0.01 -3.62
N ALA A 34 -0.24 -1.29 -3.41
CA ALA A 34 -1.20 -1.87 -2.47
C ALA A 34 -0.84 -1.47 -1.03
N ILE A 35 -1.59 -0.51 -0.46
CA ILE A 35 -1.41 -0.05 0.93
C ILE A 35 -1.92 -1.05 1.96
N SER A 36 -2.85 -1.93 1.57
CA SER A 36 -3.42 -2.94 2.46
C SER A 36 -2.52 -4.17 2.51
N ILE A 37 -2.01 -4.50 3.70
CA ILE A 37 -1.13 -5.65 3.94
C ILE A 37 -1.74 -6.94 3.38
N GLY A 38 -3.01 -7.21 3.66
CA GLY A 38 -3.69 -8.44 3.25
C GLY A 38 -3.88 -8.61 1.74
N LYS A 39 -3.94 -7.52 0.97
CA LYS A 39 -4.10 -7.55 -0.51
C LYS A 39 -2.75 -7.51 -1.23
N ASN A 40 -1.67 -7.16 -0.53
CA ASN A 40 -0.35 -7.00 -1.13
C ASN A 40 0.38 -8.36 -1.24
N ARG A 41 0.47 -8.88 -2.47
CA ARG A 41 1.14 -10.16 -2.77
C ARG A 41 2.62 -10.16 -2.37
N GLU A 42 3.31 -9.02 -2.50
CA GLU A 42 4.74 -8.91 -2.17
C GLU A 42 4.98 -9.01 -0.66
N LEU A 43 4.11 -8.41 0.15
CA LEU A 43 4.17 -8.55 1.62
C LEU A 43 3.84 -9.99 2.04
N LYS A 44 2.85 -10.62 1.39
CA LYS A 44 2.53 -12.02 1.63
C LYS A 44 3.70 -12.96 1.30
N ARG A 45 4.43 -12.72 0.20
CA ARG A 45 5.66 -13.49 -0.15
C ARG A 45 6.75 -13.37 0.92
N ARG A 46 6.81 -12.24 1.62
CA ARG A 46 7.73 -11.99 2.74
C ARG A 46 7.21 -12.51 4.08
N GLY A 47 6.07 -13.20 4.10
CA GLY A 47 5.47 -13.74 5.33
C GLY A 47 4.74 -12.69 6.19
N ILE A 48 4.51 -11.49 5.67
CA ILE A 48 3.79 -10.43 6.37
C ILE A 48 2.31 -10.53 6.00
N THR A 49 1.50 -11.07 6.90
CA THR A 49 0.04 -11.19 6.76
C THR A 49 -0.71 -10.22 7.66
N CYS A 50 -1.97 -9.93 7.34
CA CYS A 50 -2.84 -9.19 8.24
C CYS A 50 -3.09 -10.03 9.50
N PRO A 51 -2.84 -9.51 10.72
CA PRO A 51 -3.17 -10.20 11.97
C PRO A 51 -4.64 -10.60 12.03
N ARG A 52 -5.51 -9.77 11.42
CA ARG A 52 -6.93 -10.04 11.30
C ARG A 52 -7.30 -11.22 10.39
N HIS A 53 -6.45 -11.54 9.43
CA HIS A 53 -6.66 -12.72 8.61
C HIS A 53 -6.30 -13.99 9.40
N ASP A 54 -5.18 -13.96 10.12
CA ASP A 54 -4.74 -15.04 10.99
C ASP A 54 -5.72 -15.31 12.13
N GLU A 55 -6.28 -14.27 12.78
CA GLU A 55 -7.30 -14.45 13.82
C GLU A 55 -8.58 -15.11 13.25
N LEU A 56 -9.05 -14.68 12.07
CA LEU A 56 -10.23 -15.27 11.43
C LEU A 56 -10.02 -16.74 11.06
N ILE A 57 -8.84 -17.09 10.49
CA ILE A 57 -8.51 -18.48 10.16
C ILE A 57 -8.50 -19.34 11.42
N CYS A 58 -7.90 -18.83 12.50
CA CYS A 58 -7.88 -19.52 13.77
C CYS A 58 -9.32 -19.75 14.28
N HIS A 59 -10.16 -18.72 14.28
CA HIS A 59 -11.56 -18.83 14.72
C HIS A 59 -12.41 -19.81 13.88
N GLN A 60 -12.14 -19.95 12.57
CA GLN A 60 -12.82 -20.93 11.72
C GLN A 60 -12.36 -22.37 11.99
N ARG A 61 -11.07 -22.57 12.27
CA ARG A 61 -10.49 -23.89 12.56
C ARG A 61 -10.92 -24.44 13.91
N THR A 62 -11.10 -23.58 14.92
CA THR A 62 -11.34 -23.99 16.31
C THR A 62 -12.83 -24.09 16.68
N GLY A 63 -13.74 -24.07 15.71
CA GLY A 63 -15.16 -24.45 15.84
C GLY A 63 -15.82 -24.08 17.17
N LYS A 64 -16.30 -22.83 17.32
CA LYS A 64 -17.12 -22.35 18.45
C LYS A 64 -16.72 -22.95 19.83
N ARG A 65 -15.69 -22.40 20.48
CA ARG A 65 -15.69 -22.01 21.90
C ARG A 65 -14.28 -21.79 22.41
N LYS A 66 -14.13 -20.64 23.08
CA LYS A 66 -13.13 -20.26 24.09
C LYS A 66 -11.86 -19.56 23.60
N THR A 67 -11.77 -18.34 24.16
CA THR A 67 -10.62 -17.49 24.48
C THR A 67 -9.89 -16.78 23.36
N CYS A 68 -9.95 -15.44 23.44
CA CYS A 68 -9.15 -14.49 22.70
C CYS A 68 -7.65 -14.82 22.86
N GLY A 69 -6.95 -14.92 21.73
CA GLY A 69 -5.51 -15.13 21.67
C GLY A 69 -5.16 -16.43 20.97
N CYS A 70 -5.05 -16.39 19.64
CA CYS A 70 -4.23 -17.35 18.93
C CYS A 70 -2.81 -16.79 18.92
N GLN A 71 -2.04 -17.18 19.93
CA GLN A 71 -0.60 -17.03 20.01
C GLN A 71 0.01 -18.40 20.26
#